data_AF-A0A3G9JNA6-F1
#
_entry.id   AF-A0A3G9JNA6-F1
#
_cell.length_a   1.000
_cell.length_b   1.000
_cell.length_c   1.000
_cell.angle_alpha   90.00
_cell.angle_beta   90.00
_cell.angle_gamma   90.00
#
_symmetry.space_group_name_H-M   'P 1'
#
loop_
_entity.id
_entity.type
_entity.pdbx_description
1 polymer ?
#
loop_
_entity_poly.entity_id
_entity_poly.type
_entity_poly.pdbx_seq_one_letter_code
_entity_poly.pdbx_strand_id
1 'polypeptide(L)'
;MKSSKGKDNASSLFGIKKIPGDNQIRNLLDPIPAATIFGSFQQVYQWLKKPGVIKKFFYLDEEILIALDGTEYFSSKKISCPHCNCRNPRNGTTTYFHGCVTPIVVSPEQKQVINLEPTFRTLNCHISCPPPET
;
A
#
# COMPACT_ATOMS: atom_id res chain seq x y z
N MET A 1 -19.52 -9.42 -8.38
CA MET A 1 -20.39 -10.61 -8.57
C MET A 1 -21.73 -10.14 -9.10
N LYS A 2 -22.24 -10.75 -10.19
CA LYS A 2 -23.64 -10.54 -10.60
C LYS A 2 -24.55 -11.28 -9.61
N SER A 3 -25.55 -10.58 -9.09
CA SER A 3 -26.61 -11.18 -8.29
C SER A 3 -27.40 -12.20 -9.13
N SER A 4 -27.97 -13.21 -8.47
CA SER A 4 -28.81 -14.26 -9.06
C SER A 4 -30.02 -13.72 -9.85
N LYS A 5 -30.33 -12.43 -9.74
CA LYS A 5 -31.41 -11.74 -10.48
C LYS A 5 -30.97 -11.04 -11.77
N GLY A 6 -29.74 -11.25 -12.24
CA GLY A 6 -29.31 -10.86 -13.59
C GLY A 6 -29.14 -9.35 -13.86
N LYS A 7 -29.39 -8.49 -12.87
CA LYS A 7 -29.18 -7.02 -12.95
C LYS A 7 -28.35 -6.57 -11.77
N ASP A 8 -27.26 -5.86 -12.04
CA ASP A 8 -26.48 -5.15 -11.01
C ASP A 8 -26.75 -3.64 -11.10
N ASN A 9 -26.61 -2.93 -9.98
CA ASN A 9 -26.86 -1.49 -9.93
C ASN A 9 -25.85 -0.69 -10.76
N ALA A 10 -24.63 -1.21 -10.96
CA ALA A 10 -23.60 -0.57 -11.77
C ALA A 10 -24.05 -0.41 -13.23
N SER A 11 -24.70 -1.44 -13.78
CA SER A 11 -25.24 -1.46 -15.13
C SER A 11 -26.56 -0.70 -15.25
N SER A 12 -27.50 -0.88 -14.31
CA SER A 12 -28.84 -0.28 -14.41
C SER A 12 -28.89 1.21 -14.04
N LEU A 13 -28.12 1.65 -13.05
CA LEU A 13 -28.13 3.05 -12.59
C LEU A 13 -27.03 3.88 -13.23
N PHE A 14 -25.88 3.28 -13.51
CA PHE A 14 -24.68 4.01 -13.95
C PHE A 14 -24.21 3.64 -15.36
N GLY A 15 -24.91 2.73 -16.06
CA GLY A 15 -24.58 2.34 -17.44
C GLY A 15 -23.23 1.63 -17.59
N ILE A 16 -22.66 1.13 -16.49
CA ILE A 16 -21.34 0.48 -16.48
C ILE A 16 -21.45 -0.89 -17.16
N LYS A 17 -20.90 -0.99 -18.37
CA LYS A 17 -20.94 -2.22 -19.20
C LYS A 17 -20.03 -3.34 -18.68
N LYS A 18 -18.90 -2.97 -18.08
CA LYS A 18 -17.92 -3.88 -17.49
C LYS A 18 -17.49 -3.30 -16.15
N ILE A 19 -17.75 -4.03 -15.06
CA ILE A 19 -17.34 -3.60 -13.73
C ILE A 19 -15.80 -3.55 -13.71
N PRO A 20 -15.18 -2.40 -13.39
CA PRO A 20 -13.74 -2.32 -13.26
C PRO A 20 -13.30 -3.23 -12.11
N GLY A 21 -12.39 -4.15 -12.42
CA GLY A 21 -11.71 -4.95 -11.39
C GLY A 21 -10.42 -4.28 -10.95
N ASP A 22 -9.71 -4.93 -10.03
CA ASP A 22 -8.44 -4.45 -9.48
C ASP A 22 -7.42 -4.07 -10.56
N ASN A 23 -7.37 -4.81 -11.67
CA ASN A 23 -6.46 -4.51 -12.77
C ASN A 23 -6.75 -3.15 -13.41
N GLN A 24 -8.03 -2.75 -13.50
CA GLN A 24 -8.37 -1.43 -14.03
C GLN A 24 -8.02 -0.32 -13.03
N ILE A 25 -8.16 -0.59 -11.73
CA ILE A 25 -7.73 0.34 -10.69
C ILE A 25 -6.20 0.54 -10.76
N ARG A 26 -5.44 -0.55 -10.85
CA ARG A 26 -3.97 -0.52 -11.03
C ARG A 26 -3.55 0.21 -12.29
N ASN A 27 -4.18 -0.06 -13.43
CA ASN A 27 -3.89 0.67 -14.67
C ASN A 27 -4.04 2.19 -14.54
N LEU A 28 -4.96 2.66 -13.70
CA LEU A 28 -5.19 4.08 -13.46
C LEU A 28 -4.25 4.66 -12.38
N LEU A 29 -3.96 3.89 -11.33
CA LEU A 29 -3.25 4.40 -10.15
C LEU A 29 -1.75 4.10 -10.15
N ASP A 30 -1.30 2.98 -10.72
CA ASP A 30 0.11 2.58 -10.75
C ASP A 30 1.02 3.62 -11.42
N PRO A 31 0.60 4.35 -12.47
CA PRO A 31 1.42 5.42 -13.06
C PRO A 31 1.55 6.66 -12.18
N ILE A 32 0.69 6.83 -11.16
CA ILE A 32 0.67 8.03 -10.32
C ILE A 32 1.69 7.84 -9.19
N PRO A 33 2.68 8.75 -9.04
CA PRO A 33 3.64 8.64 -7.95
C PRO A 33 2.95 8.65 -6.58
N ALA A 34 3.29 7.69 -5.71
CA ALA A 34 2.67 7.56 -4.39
C ALA A 34 2.83 8.84 -3.53
N ALA A 35 3.92 9.60 -3.73
CA ALA A 35 4.14 10.88 -3.06
C ALA A 35 3.00 11.89 -3.27
N THR A 36 2.22 11.76 -4.34
CA THR A 36 1.06 12.62 -4.64
C THR A 36 0.00 12.59 -3.53
N ILE A 37 -0.11 11.48 -2.79
CA ILE A 37 -1.09 11.34 -1.71
C ILE A 37 -0.48 11.52 -0.30
N PHE A 38 0.83 11.73 -0.18
CA PHE A 38 1.50 11.85 1.12
C PHE A 38 0.97 13.04 1.93
N GLY A 39 0.62 14.15 1.27
CA GLY A 39 -0.01 15.29 1.94
C GLY A 39 -1.32 14.95 2.65
N SER A 40 -2.02 13.87 2.26
CA SER A 40 -3.25 13.43 2.95
C SER A 40 -2.96 12.85 4.33
N PHE A 41 -1.86 12.12 4.50
CA PHE A 41 -1.44 11.58 5.80
C PHE A 41 -1.09 12.72 6.75
N GLN A 42 -0.28 13.68 6.30
CA GLN A 42 0.05 14.89 7.05
C GLN A 42 -1.21 15.66 7.47
N GLN A 43 -2.16 15.86 6.55
CA GLN A 43 -3.42 16.55 6.85
C GLN A 43 -4.23 15.83 7.93
N VAL A 44 -4.36 14.50 7.84
CA VAL A 44 -5.05 13.70 8.86
C VAL A 44 -4.33 13.83 10.22
N TYR A 45 -3.00 13.73 10.23
CA TYR A 45 -2.23 13.88 11.47
C TYR A 45 -2.43 15.27 12.10
N GLN A 46 -2.35 16.35 11.31
CA GLN A 46 -2.59 17.71 11.81
C GLN A 46 -4.03 17.91 12.28
N TRP A 47 -4.99 17.31 11.58
CA TRP A 47 -6.39 17.34 11.98
C TRP A 47 -6.63 16.65 13.34
N LEU A 48 -5.93 15.55 13.61
CA LEU A 48 -5.96 14.89 14.92
C LEU A 48 -5.18 15.67 15.99
N LYS A 49 -4.11 16.37 15.60
CA LYS A 49 -3.28 17.17 16.52
C LYS A 49 -4.03 18.39 17.06
N LYS A 50 -4.78 19.10 16.20
CA LYS A 50 -5.52 20.33 16.56
C LYS A 50 -6.43 20.20 17.80
N PRO A 51 -7.33 19.21 17.89
CA PRO A 51 -8.17 18.99 19.08
C PRO A 51 -7.44 18.27 20.22
N GLY A 52 -6.15 17.94 20.06
CA GLY A 52 -5.37 17.24 21.08
C GLY A 52 -5.57 15.71 21.12
N VAL A 53 -6.15 15.10 20.08
CA VAL A 53 -6.34 13.63 20.03
C VAL A 53 -5.00 12.90 20.07
N ILE A 54 -3.95 13.46 19.46
CA ILE A 54 -2.58 12.91 19.49
C ILE A 54 -2.04 12.73 20.92
N LYS A 55 -2.49 13.54 21.90
CA LYS A 55 -2.04 13.40 23.30
C LYS A 55 -2.40 12.05 23.92
N LYS A 56 -3.44 11.37 23.41
CA LYS A 56 -3.81 10.01 23.84
C LYS A 56 -2.78 8.95 23.43
N PHE A 57 -1.87 9.30 22.52
CA PHE A 57 -0.80 8.43 22.03
C PHE A 57 0.56 8.76 22.65
N PHE A 58 0.63 9.74 23.55
CA PHE A 58 1.83 10.00 24.32
C PHE A 58 2.09 8.87 25.31
N TYR A 59 3.34 8.44 25.40
CA TYR A 59 3.78 7.34 26.24
C TYR A 59 5.26 7.49 26.55
N LEU A 60 5.67 7.24 27.80
CA LEU A 60 7.02 7.49 28.34
C LEU A 60 7.51 8.91 28.06
N ASP A 61 7.44 9.77 29.09
CA ASP A 61 7.96 11.15 29.01
C ASP A 61 7.35 12.00 27.88
N GLU A 62 6.05 11.83 27.65
CA GLU A 62 5.27 12.53 26.61
C GLU A 62 5.75 12.28 25.16
N GLU A 63 6.54 11.22 24.93
CA GLU A 63 7.00 10.85 23.60
C GLU A 63 5.93 10.06 22.82
N ILE A 64 6.07 10.04 21.49
CA ILE A 64 5.23 9.23 20.61
C ILE A 64 5.97 7.97 20.21
N LEU A 65 5.35 6.80 20.44
CA LEU A 65 5.88 5.55 19.91
C LEU A 65 5.51 5.38 18.43
N ILE A 66 6.52 5.02 17.62
CA ILE A 66 6.34 4.69 16.20
C ILE A 66 6.75 3.24 15.98
N ALA A 67 5.78 2.40 15.61
CA ALA A 67 6.04 1.07 15.12
C ALA A 67 6.45 1.14 13.64
N LEU A 68 7.55 0.48 13.30
CA LEU A 68 8.00 0.32 11.91
C LEU A 68 7.78 -1.13 11.51
N ASP A 69 6.88 -1.36 10.57
CA ASP A 69 6.64 -2.69 10.01
C ASP A 69 6.97 -2.74 8.52
N GLY A 70 7.52 -3.86 8.06
CA GLY A 70 7.85 -4.10 6.66
C GLY A 70 6.82 -5.01 6.02
N THR A 71 6.15 -4.55 4.96
CA THR A 71 5.11 -5.33 4.28
C THR A 71 5.36 -5.43 2.78
N GLU A 72 4.90 -6.54 2.18
CA GLU A 72 4.90 -6.78 0.74
C GLU A 72 3.49 -6.54 0.21
N TYR A 73 3.33 -5.60 -0.72
CA TYR A 73 2.03 -5.22 -1.28
C TYR A 73 1.83 -5.72 -2.72
N PHE A 74 2.89 -6.23 -3.36
CA PHE A 74 2.82 -6.80 -4.70
C PHE A 74 3.80 -7.96 -4.82
N SER A 75 3.37 -9.05 -5.46
CA SER A 75 4.19 -10.24 -5.72
C SER A 75 3.74 -10.91 -7.02
N SER A 76 4.67 -11.28 -7.89
CA SER A 76 4.37 -11.97 -9.14
C SER A 76 5.55 -12.78 -9.66
N LYS A 77 5.25 -13.90 -10.30
CA LYS A 77 6.24 -14.70 -11.05
C LYS A 77 6.34 -14.30 -12.53
N LYS A 78 5.43 -13.45 -13.01
CA LYS A 78 5.26 -13.13 -14.44
C LYS A 78 5.35 -11.64 -14.75
N ILE A 79 4.96 -10.79 -13.79
CA ILE A 79 4.85 -9.34 -13.97
C ILE A 79 5.95 -8.69 -13.16
N SER A 80 6.75 -7.85 -13.81
CA SER A 80 7.86 -7.12 -13.20
C SER A 80 7.93 -5.69 -13.73
N CYS A 81 8.57 -4.80 -12.98
CA CYS A 81 8.94 -3.46 -13.44
C CYS A 81 10.38 -3.14 -13.00
N PRO A 82 10.99 -2.04 -13.50
CA PRO A 82 12.36 -1.65 -13.15
C PRO A 82 12.61 -1.41 -11.66
N HIS A 83 11.55 -1.25 -10.86
CA HIS A 83 11.61 -0.99 -9.42
C HIS A 83 11.30 -2.23 -8.57
N CYS A 84 11.08 -3.40 -9.20
CA CYS A 84 10.85 -4.65 -8.49
C CYS A 84 12.09 -5.11 -7.72
N ASN A 85 11.86 -5.64 -6.52
CA ASN A 85 12.80 -6.53 -5.85
C ASN A 85 12.60 -7.95 -6.38
N CYS A 86 13.62 -8.81 -6.24
CA CYS A 86 13.53 -10.20 -6.67
C CYS A 86 13.95 -11.18 -5.57
N ARG A 87 13.27 -12.33 -5.51
CA ARG A 87 13.68 -13.50 -4.75
C ARG A 87 13.90 -14.64 -5.74
N ASN A 88 15.05 -15.29 -5.63
CA ASN A 88 15.43 -16.47 -6.42
C ASN A 88 15.50 -17.66 -5.46
N PRO A 89 14.39 -18.39 -5.25
CA PRO A 89 14.40 -19.58 -4.42
C PRO A 89 15.19 -20.69 -5.11
N ARG A 90 15.64 -21.71 -4.35
CA ARG A 90 16.41 -22.84 -4.88
C ARG A 90 15.68 -23.63 -5.98
N ASN A 91 14.37 -23.47 -6.11
CA ASN A 91 13.55 -24.09 -7.16
C ASN A 91 13.68 -23.41 -8.54
N GLY A 92 14.50 -22.35 -8.66
CA GLY A 92 14.80 -21.68 -9.91
C GLY A 92 13.74 -20.66 -10.38
N THR A 93 12.60 -20.52 -9.69
CA THR A 93 11.54 -19.59 -10.12
C THR A 93 11.69 -18.22 -9.47
N THR A 94 12.14 -17.23 -10.25
CA THR A 94 12.18 -15.83 -9.82
C THR A 94 10.80 -15.32 -9.43
N THR A 95 10.70 -14.68 -8.27
CA THR A 95 9.50 -13.93 -7.86
C THR A 95 9.87 -12.47 -7.71
N TYR A 96 9.17 -11.61 -8.44
CA TYR A 96 9.27 -10.15 -8.40
C TYR A 96 8.27 -9.61 -7.38
N PHE A 97 8.69 -8.66 -6.54
CA PHE A 97 7.83 -8.12 -5.51
C PHE A 97 8.13 -6.66 -5.18
N HIS A 98 7.13 -5.95 -4.67
CA HIS A 98 7.31 -4.63 -4.06
C HIS A 98 6.99 -4.68 -2.57
N GLY A 99 7.83 -4.03 -1.78
CA GLY A 99 7.62 -3.86 -0.36
C GLY A 99 7.70 -2.40 0.05
N CYS A 100 7.12 -2.11 1.20
CA CYS A 100 7.24 -0.82 1.87
C CYS A 100 7.47 -1.02 3.37
N VAL A 101 7.97 0.04 4.01
CA VAL A 101 7.98 0.17 5.46
C VAL A 101 6.87 1.14 5.83
N THR A 102 6.00 0.73 6.73
CA THR A 102 4.86 1.54 7.21
C THR A 102 5.15 2.04 8.62
N PRO A 103 5.43 3.34 8.79
CA PRO A 103 5.48 3.95 10.11
C PRO A 103 4.07 4.16 10.65
N ILE A 104 3.83 3.73 11.88
CA ILE A 104 2.51 3.74 12.52
C ILE A 104 2.67 4.27 13.93
N VAL A 105 1.94 5.34 14.27
CA VAL A 105 1.85 5.83 15.64
C VAL A 105 0.98 4.87 16.45
N VAL A 106 1.55 4.39 17.55
CA VAL A 106 0.93 3.41 18.45
C VAL A 106 1.04 3.87 19.89
N SER A 107 0.21 3.29 20.77
CA SER A 107 0.35 3.43 22.22
C SER A 107 -0.19 2.16 22.88
N PRO A 108 0.45 1.64 23.95
CA PRO A 108 -0.09 0.52 24.72
C PRO A 108 -1.48 0.79 25.30
N GLU A 109 -1.84 2.07 25.45
CA GLU A 109 -3.11 2.50 26.03
C GLU A 109 -4.22 2.69 24.98
N GLN A 110 -3.90 2.61 23.68
CA GLN A 110 -4.85 2.85 22.59
C GLN A 110 -5.01 1.59 21.73
N LYS A 111 -6.26 1.27 21.37
CA LYS A 111 -6.55 0.18 20.42
C LYS A 111 -6.43 0.63 18.96
N GLN A 112 -6.64 1.92 18.72
CA GLN A 112 -6.51 2.54 17.41
C GLN A 112 -5.05 2.86 17.12
N VAL A 113 -4.73 2.97 15.84
CA VAL A 113 -3.40 3.37 15.35
C VAL A 113 -3.56 4.52 14.36
N ILE A 114 -2.50 5.32 14.19
CA ILE A 114 -2.48 6.40 13.20
C ILE A 114 -1.36 6.11 12.20
N ASN A 115 -1.75 5.89 10.95
CA ASN A 115 -0.80 5.65 9.88
C ASN A 115 -0.07 6.95 9.51
N LEU A 116 1.23 6.84 9.31
CA LEU A 116 2.06 7.85 8.68
C LEU A 116 2.38 7.42 7.24
N GLU A 117 3.05 8.27 6.48
CA GLU A 117 3.39 8.02 5.09
C GLU A 117 4.31 6.80 4.95
N PRO A 118 4.01 5.84 4.06
CA PRO A 118 4.88 4.70 3.84
C PRO A 118 6.16 5.10 3.09
N THR A 119 7.26 4.41 3.39
CA THR A 119 8.48 4.48 2.59
C THR A 119 8.60 3.23 1.73
N PHE A 120 8.70 3.39 0.42
CA PHE A 120 8.81 2.28 -0.51
C PHE A 120 10.26 1.78 -0.59
N ARG A 121 10.46 0.47 -0.48
CA ARG A 121 11.79 -0.15 -0.63
C ARG A 121 11.98 -0.62 -2.06
N THR A 122 12.76 0.13 -2.81
CA THR A 122 13.41 -0.35 -4.03
C THR A 122 14.85 -0.67 -3.68
N LEU A 123 15.20 -1.94 -3.53
CA LEU A 123 16.61 -2.30 -3.58
C LEU A 123 17.08 -1.99 -5.01
N ASN A 124 18.16 -1.23 -5.17
CA ASN A 124 18.84 -1.08 -6.46
C ASN A 124 19.45 -2.43 -6.85
N CYS A 125 18.62 -3.41 -7.16
CA CYS A 125 18.97 -4.71 -7.69
C CYS A 125 19.13 -4.62 -9.21
N HIS A 126 19.80 -3.58 -9.70
CA HIS A 126 20.20 -3.50 -11.12
C HIS A 126 21.17 -4.63 -11.54
N ILE A 127 21.63 -5.45 -10.59
CA ILE A 127 22.61 -6.52 -10.81
C ILE A 127 21.99 -7.93 -10.68
N SER A 128 20.77 -8.11 -10.14
CA SER A 128 20.32 -9.45 -9.69
C SER A 128 18.90 -9.87 -10.03
N CYS A 129 18.08 -9.01 -10.64
CA CYS A 129 16.79 -9.41 -11.17
C CYS A 129 16.94 -9.89 -12.62
N PRO A 130 16.82 -11.20 -12.91
CA PRO A 130 16.77 -11.65 -14.30
C PRO A 130 15.57 -10.98 -15.01
N PRO A 131 15.64 -10.75 -16.33
CA PRO A 131 14.49 -10.28 -17.09
C PRO A 131 13.36 -11.34 -17.03
N PRO A 132 12.07 -10.93 -17.07
CA PRO A 132 10.97 -11.87 -17.15
C PRO A 132 11.09 -12.73 -18.41
N GLU A 133 10.99 -14.06 -18.25
CA GLU A 133 10.85 -14.98 -19.39
C GLU A 133 9.51 -14.68 -20.08
N THR A 134 9.57 -14.31 -21.36
CA THR A 134 8.41 -14.02 -22.23
C THR A 134 7.59 -15.25 -22.52
#